data_AF-A0A076EAE1-F1
#
_entry.id   AF-A0A076EAE1-F1
#
_cell.length_a   1.000
_cell.length_b   1.000
_cell.length_c   1.000
_cell.angle_alpha   90.00
_cell.angle_beta   90.00
_cell.angle_gamma   90.00
#
_symmetry.space_group_name_H-M   'P 1'
#
loop_
_entity.id
_entity.type
_entity.pdbx_description
1 polymer ?
#
loop_
_entity_poly.entity_id
_entity_poly.type
_entity_poly.pdbx_seq_one_letter_code
_entity_poly.pdbx_strand_id
1 'polypeptide(L)'
;MSDVLTQSITIATSPEEVWTLLTTLDAITGWYEEWDEIEHISSVESLKMDFTFRLKNHSKKQEVTCRVVEVDAPRRLSWNEYSDRGSGVRVSFVLAPDGAGSTVLTHSKRTIAAIDNY
;
A
#
# COMPACT_ATOMS: atom_id res chain seq x y z
N MET A 1 19.76 -9.78 -7.74
CA MET A 1 18.57 -9.64 -8.62
C MET A 1 17.48 -9.09 -7.73
N SER A 2 16.98 -7.88 -7.99
CA SER A 2 15.86 -7.34 -7.21
C SER A 2 14.57 -7.97 -7.73
N ASP A 3 14.02 -8.93 -7.00
CA ASP A 3 12.73 -9.54 -7.33
C ASP A 3 11.64 -8.46 -7.23
N VAL A 4 10.94 -8.25 -8.35
CA VAL A 4 9.77 -7.39 -8.43
C VAL A 4 8.59 -8.32 -8.68
N LEU A 5 7.72 -8.46 -7.68
CA LEU A 5 6.43 -9.13 -7.86
C LEU A 5 5.44 -8.09 -8.38
N THR A 6 4.80 -8.33 -9.51
CA THR A 6 3.76 -7.46 -10.06
C THR A 6 2.54 -8.29 -10.42
N GLN A 7 1.37 -7.81 -10.03
CA GLN A 7 0.07 -8.41 -10.33
C GLN A 7 -0.89 -7.30 -10.76
N SER A 8 -1.86 -7.64 -11.61
CA SER A 8 -2.89 -6.68 -12.04
C SER A 8 -4.25 -7.34 -12.06
N ILE A 9 -5.27 -6.57 -11.69
CA ILE A 9 -6.68 -6.99 -11.72
C ILE A 9 -7.51 -5.88 -12.35
N THR A 10 -8.66 -6.25 -12.92
CA THR A 10 -9.66 -5.29 -13.40
C THR A 10 -10.80 -5.20 -12.38
N ILE A 11 -11.15 -3.98 -12.00
CA ILE A 11 -12.23 -3.67 -11.07
C ILE A 11 -13.29 -2.88 -11.85
N ALA A 12 -14.53 -3.36 -11.85
CA ALA A 12 -15.64 -2.80 -12.61
C ALA A 12 -16.21 -1.50 -12.00
N THR A 13 -15.33 -0.53 -11.73
CA THR A 13 -15.63 0.76 -11.08
C THR A 13 -14.60 1.80 -11.53
N SER A 14 -14.89 3.07 -11.26
CA SER A 14 -14.03 4.20 -11.65
C SER A 14 -12.71 4.26 -10.85
N PRO A 15 -11.62 4.84 -11.39
CA PRO A 15 -10.37 4.99 -10.66
C PRO A 15 -10.52 5.79 -9.36
N GLU A 16 -11.45 6.73 -9.31
CA GLU A 16 -11.77 7.56 -8.15
C GLU A 16 -12.36 6.74 -6.98
N GLU A 17 -13.23 5.77 -7.28
CA GLU A 17 -13.80 4.87 -6.27
C GLU A 17 -12.75 3.90 -5.75
N VAL A 18 -11.94 3.31 -6.64
CA VAL A 18 -10.81 2.46 -6.22
C VAL A 18 -9.81 3.27 -5.39
N TRP A 19 -9.53 4.51 -5.78
CA TRP A 19 -8.64 5.40 -5.03
C TRP A 19 -9.14 5.69 -3.62
N THR A 20 -10.44 5.94 -3.47
CA THR A 20 -11.08 6.16 -2.16
C THR A 20 -10.90 4.94 -1.27
N LEU A 21 -11.11 3.74 -1.81
CA LEU A 21 -10.86 2.48 -1.09
C LEU A 21 -9.40 2.31 -0.69
N LEU A 22 -8.45 2.58 -1.61
CA LEU A 22 -7.01 2.44 -1.36
C LEU A 22 -6.47 3.40 -0.31
N THR A 23 -7.08 4.59 -0.18
CA THR A 23 -6.60 5.65 0.72
C THR A 23 -7.34 5.73 2.04
N THR A 24 -8.42 4.96 2.20
CA THR A 24 -9.15 4.81 3.47
C THR A 24 -8.44 3.79 4.36
N LEU A 25 -7.83 4.26 5.44
CA LEU A 25 -6.99 3.43 6.32
C LEU A 25 -7.73 2.22 6.90
N ASP A 26 -8.93 2.45 7.41
CA ASP A 26 -9.76 1.41 8.04
C ASP A 26 -10.20 0.33 7.03
N ALA A 27 -10.14 0.61 5.73
CA ALA A 27 -10.47 -0.35 4.70
C ALA A 27 -9.29 -1.27 4.33
N ILE A 28 -8.05 -0.89 4.66
CA ILE A 28 -6.83 -1.61 4.20
C ILE A 28 -6.82 -3.07 4.65
N THR A 29 -7.15 -3.35 5.91
CA THR A 29 -7.19 -4.73 6.43
C THR A 29 -8.30 -5.58 5.77
N GLY A 30 -9.32 -4.94 5.18
CA GLY A 30 -10.40 -5.63 4.49
C GLY A 30 -10.02 -6.16 3.10
N TRP A 31 -9.01 -5.58 2.44
CA TRP A 31 -8.58 -5.99 1.09
C TRP A 31 -7.12 -6.41 0.99
N TYR A 32 -6.27 -6.04 1.96
CA TYR A 32 -4.87 -6.44 2.03
C TYR A 32 -4.70 -7.63 2.97
N GLU A 33 -5.20 -8.80 2.51
CA GLU A 33 -5.39 -10.06 3.27
C GLU A 33 -4.17 -10.55 4.08
N GLU A 34 -2.97 -10.04 3.80
CA GLU A 34 -1.77 -10.35 4.57
C GLU A 34 -1.76 -9.73 5.98
N TRP A 35 -2.67 -8.80 6.32
CA TRP A 35 -2.62 -8.03 7.56
C TRP A 35 -3.94 -8.03 8.32
N ASP A 36 -3.85 -8.26 9.64
CA ASP A 36 -5.00 -8.39 10.54
C ASP A 36 -5.40 -7.05 11.17
N GLU A 37 -4.44 -6.16 11.40
CA GLU A 37 -4.63 -4.89 12.10
C GLU A 37 -3.79 -3.77 11.48
N ILE A 38 -4.37 -2.57 11.47
CA ILE A 38 -3.68 -1.32 11.16
C ILE A 38 -3.62 -0.43 12.41
N GLU A 39 -2.43 0.01 12.80
CA GLU A 39 -2.24 0.97 13.89
C GLU A 39 -1.94 2.35 13.33
N HIS A 40 -2.75 3.33 13.72
CA HIS A 40 -2.63 4.71 13.29
C HIS A 40 -1.57 5.42 14.15
N ILE A 41 -0.42 5.76 13.55
CA ILE A 41 0.61 6.54 14.26
C ILE A 41 0.21 8.03 14.32
N SER A 42 -0.75 8.47 13.51
CA SER A 42 -1.28 9.84 13.58
C SER A 42 -2.79 9.89 13.30
N SER A 43 -3.45 10.96 13.76
CA SER A 43 -4.91 11.18 13.77
C SER A 43 -5.50 11.57 12.41
N VAL A 44 -4.98 11.05 11.30
CA VAL A 44 -5.42 11.39 9.95
C VAL A 44 -6.21 10.24 9.36
N GLU A 45 -7.38 10.52 8.78
CA GLU A 45 -8.30 9.50 8.25
C GLU A 45 -7.91 8.97 6.86
N SER A 46 -7.01 9.66 6.14
CA SER A 46 -6.60 9.30 4.78
C SER A 46 -5.08 9.31 4.59
N LEU A 47 -4.62 8.42 3.70
CA LEU A 47 -3.22 8.33 3.31
C LEU A 47 -2.77 9.58 2.53
N LYS A 48 -1.73 10.24 3.05
CA LYS A 48 -1.06 11.38 2.43
C LYS A 48 0.46 11.16 2.40
N MET A 49 1.17 11.95 1.61
CA MET A 49 2.64 11.91 1.57
C MET A 49 3.23 11.99 2.99
N ASP A 50 4.27 11.20 3.25
CA ASP A 50 4.96 11.08 4.55
C ASP A 50 4.10 10.58 5.72
N PHE A 51 2.85 10.15 5.47
CA PHE A 51 2.04 9.50 6.49
C PHE A 51 2.65 8.13 6.87
N THR A 52 2.64 7.84 8.17
CA THR A 52 3.17 6.58 8.71
C THR A 52 2.08 5.83 9.46
N PHE A 53 2.02 4.52 9.25
CA PHE A 53 1.13 3.58 9.94
C PHE A 53 1.85 2.26 10.16
N ARG A 54 1.31 1.39 11.02
CA ARG A 54 1.86 0.04 11.22
C ARG A 54 0.83 -0.98 10.77
N LEU A 55 1.28 -2.01 10.08
CA LEU A 55 0.48 -3.17 9.76
C LEU A 55 0.96 -4.34 10.63
N LYS A 56 0.02 -5.06 11.23
CA LYS A 56 0.29 -6.22 12.08
C LYS A 56 -0.39 -7.46 11.55
N ASN A 57 0.35 -8.56 11.54
CA ASN A 57 -0.16 -9.90 11.28
C ASN A 57 0.02 -10.73 12.55
N HIS A 58 -1.09 -11.03 13.21
CA HIS A 58 -1.14 -11.75 14.48
C HIS A 58 -0.78 -13.23 14.31
N SER A 59 -1.21 -13.84 13.21
CA SER A 59 -0.93 -15.25 12.92
C SER A 59 0.57 -15.51 12.72
N LYS A 60 1.28 -14.59 12.07
CA LYS A 60 2.72 -14.67 11.79
C LYS A 60 3.58 -13.96 12.83
N LYS A 61 2.98 -13.28 13.81
CA LYS A 61 3.67 -12.40 14.78
C LYS A 61 4.62 -11.43 14.08
N GLN A 62 4.13 -10.84 12.98
CA GLN A 62 4.89 -9.93 12.13
C GLN A 62 4.30 -8.53 12.21
N GLU A 63 5.17 -7.54 12.19
CA GLU A 63 4.78 -6.14 12.11
C GLU A 63 5.70 -5.41 11.12
N VAL A 64 5.13 -4.48 10.37
CA VAL A 64 5.90 -3.58 9.50
C VAL A 64 5.45 -2.14 9.71
N THR A 65 6.42 -1.23 9.73
CA THR A 65 6.17 0.20 9.68
C THR A 65 6.06 0.62 8.23
N CYS A 66 4.92 1.19 7.86
CA CYS A 66 4.63 1.68 6.52
C CYS A 66 4.78 3.19 6.48
N ARG A 67 5.54 3.72 5.52
CA ARG A 67 5.62 5.16 5.24
C ARG A 67 5.21 5.43 3.81
N VAL A 68 4.23 6.30 3.61
CA VAL A 68 3.80 6.74 2.28
C VAL A 68 4.90 7.60 1.64
N VAL A 69 5.31 7.22 0.44
CA VAL A 69 6.41 7.86 -0.32
C VAL A 69 5.96 8.38 -1.68
N GLU A 70 4.73 8.13 -2.09
CA GLU A 70 4.17 8.66 -3.33
C GLU A 70 2.64 8.72 -3.25
N VAL A 71 2.08 9.87 -3.58
CA VAL A 71 0.63 10.09 -3.71
C VAL A 71 0.41 10.98 -4.94
N ASP A 72 -0.13 10.40 -6.01
CA ASP A 72 -0.57 11.08 -7.22
C ASP A 72 -2.01 10.67 -7.51
N ALA A 73 -2.97 11.39 -6.93
CA ALA A 73 -4.38 11.01 -6.98
C ALA A 73 -4.98 11.23 -8.38
N PRO A 74 -5.86 10.33 -8.88
CA PRO A 74 -6.18 9.00 -8.37
C PRO A 74 -5.28 7.90 -8.97
N ARG A 75 -4.13 8.24 -9.55
CA ARG A 75 -3.37 7.34 -10.43
C ARG A 75 -2.38 6.44 -9.71
N ARG A 76 -1.79 6.90 -8.61
CA ARG A 76 -0.68 6.19 -7.98
C ARG A 76 -0.54 6.46 -6.50
N LEU A 77 -0.36 5.38 -5.76
CA LEU A 77 -0.03 5.37 -4.34
C LEU A 77 1.17 4.46 -4.13
N SER A 78 2.13 4.87 -3.32
CA SER A 78 3.20 3.98 -2.87
C SER A 78 3.58 4.23 -1.43
N TRP A 79 3.88 3.15 -0.73
CA TRP A 79 4.50 3.20 0.59
C TRP A 79 5.68 2.23 0.65
N ASN A 80 6.58 2.50 1.58
CA ASN A 80 7.64 1.59 1.94
C ASN A 80 7.26 0.89 3.24
N GLU A 81 7.29 -0.44 3.24
CA GLU A 81 7.16 -1.32 4.40
C GLU A 81 8.57 -1.62 4.94
N TYR A 82 8.80 -1.35 6.22
CA TYR A 82 10.04 -1.66 6.92
C TYR A 82 9.75 -2.68 8.01
N SER A 83 10.40 -3.84 7.91
CA SER A 83 10.38 -4.83 8.99
C SER A 83 11.50 -4.54 9.99
N ASP A 84 11.31 -5.00 11.22
CA ASP A 84 12.33 -5.03 12.28
C ASP A 84 13.60 -5.81 11.90
N ARG A 85 13.53 -6.65 10.87
CA ARG A 85 14.66 -7.46 10.36
C ARG A 85 15.55 -6.72 9.36
N GLY A 86 15.36 -5.42 9.18
CA GLY A 86 16.20 -4.61 8.29
C GLY A 86 15.99 -4.95 6.81
N SER A 87 14.76 -5.31 6.42
CA SER A 87 14.37 -5.39 5.01
C SER A 87 13.32 -4.32 4.71
N GLY A 88 13.51 -3.63 3.58
CA GLY A 88 12.55 -2.67 3.05
C GLY A 88 11.86 -3.23 1.82
N VAL A 89 10.55 -3.03 1.72
CA VAL A 89 9.77 -3.33 0.52
C VAL A 89 9.02 -2.09 0.10
N ARG A 90 9.16 -1.66 -1.15
CA ARG A 90 8.24 -0.67 -1.73
C ARG A 90 7.04 -1.38 -2.30
N VAL A 91 5.86 -0.98 -1.84
CA VAL A 91 4.57 -1.39 -2.36
C VAL A 91 4.00 -0.24 -3.17
N SER A 92 3.57 -0.53 -4.39
CA SER A 92 3.00 0.48 -5.29
C SER A 92 1.70 -0.01 -5.91
N PHE A 93 0.70 0.87 -5.91
CA PHE A 93 -0.59 0.70 -6.55
C PHE A 93 -0.69 1.73 -7.67
N VAL A 94 -1.00 1.26 -8.88
CA VAL A 94 -1.21 2.11 -10.06
C VAL A 94 -2.60 1.84 -10.61
N LEU A 95 -3.37 2.90 -10.77
CA LEU A 95 -4.72 2.86 -11.34
C LEU A 95 -4.68 3.43 -12.76
N ALA A 96 -5.19 2.65 -13.71
CA ALA A 96 -5.38 3.09 -15.09
C ALA A 96 -6.83 2.80 -15.52
N PRO A 97 -7.52 3.74 -16.18
CA PRO A 97 -8.82 3.45 -16.77
C PRO A 97 -8.65 2.43 -17.90
N ASP A 98 -9.57 1.47 -18.01
CA ASP A 98 -9.57 0.48 -19.09
C ASP A 98 -10.29 0.95 -20.37
N GLY A 99 -10.96 2.10 -20.29
CA GLY A 99 -11.74 2.70 -21.37
C GLY A 99 -13.21 2.29 -21.42
N ALA A 100 -13.65 1.31 -20.62
CA ALA A 100 -15.02 0.83 -20.51
C ALA A 100 -15.72 1.28 -19.20
N GLY A 101 -15.11 2.23 -18.48
CA GLY A 101 -15.57 2.67 -17.15
C GLY A 101 -15.08 1.79 -16.01
N SER A 102 -14.17 0.85 -16.28
CA SER A 102 -13.51 0.03 -15.25
C SER A 102 -12.07 0.51 -15.03
N THR A 103 -11.44 -0.01 -13.98
CA THR A 103 -10.08 0.34 -13.57
C THR A 103 -9.20 -0.89 -13.58
N VAL A 104 -8.05 -0.79 -14.24
CA VAL A 104 -6.95 -1.73 -14.05
C VAL A 104 -6.14 -1.26 -12.84
N LEU A 105 -6.15 -2.05 -11.77
CA LEU A 105 -5.28 -1.87 -10.62
C LEU A 105 -4.06 -2.76 -10.79
N THR A 106 -2.88 -2.16 -10.88
CA THR A 106 -1.59 -2.85 -10.84
C THR A 106 -0.97 -2.69 -9.46
N HIS A 107 -0.74 -3.81 -8.78
CA HIS A 107 -0.03 -3.89 -7.51
C HIS A 107 1.38 -4.45 -7.74
N SER A 108 2.38 -3.81 -7.15
CA SER A 108 3.77 -4.26 -7.23
C SER A 108 4.48 -4.18 -5.88
N LYS A 109 5.28 -5.20 -5.58
CA LYS A 109 6.19 -5.25 -4.43
C LYS A 109 7.63 -5.35 -4.96
N ARG A 110 8.50 -4.48 -4.50
CA ARG A 110 9.92 -4.47 -4.84
C ARG A 110 10.78 -4.34 -3.60
N THR A 111 11.77 -5.19 -3.43
CA THR A 111 12.77 -5.01 -2.37
C THR A 111 13.54 -3.71 -2.59
N ILE A 112 13.66 -2.91 -1.54
CA ILE A 112 14.48 -1.71 -1.47
C ILE A 112 15.56 -1.90 -0.41
N ALA A 113 16.65 -1.14 -0.50
CA ALA A 113 17.60 -1.09 0.60
C ALA A 113 16.85 -0.66 1.87
N ALA A 114 17.14 -1.30 3.00
CA ALA A 114 16.72 -0.79 4.28
C ALA A 114 17.29 0.62 4.43
N ILE A 115 16.45 1.57 4.85
CA ILE A 115 16.99 2.88 5.21
C ILE A 115 17.67 2.67 6.56
N ASP A 116 19.00 2.86 6.61
CA ASP A 116 19.74 3.03 7.85
C ASP A 116 19.19 4.27 8.56
N ASN A 117 18.17 4.12 9.39
CA ASN A 117 17.79 5.03 10.47
C ASN A 117 16.48 4.56 11.10
N TYR A 118 16.59 3.86 12.23
CA TYR A 118 15.83 4.13 13.45
C TYR A 118 16.67 3.72 14.66
#